data_AF-A0A9J9GGL4-F1
#
_entry.id   AF-A0A9J9GGL4-F1
#
_cell.length_a   1.000
_cell.length_b   1.000
_cell.length_c   1.000
_cell.angle_alpha   90.00
_cell.angle_beta   90.00
_cell.angle_gamma   90.00
#
_symmetry.space_group_name_H-M   'P 1'
#
loop_
_entity.id
_entity.type
_entity.pdbx_description
1 polymer ?
#
loop_
_entity_poly.entity_id
_entity_poly.type
_entity_poly.pdbx_seq_one_letter_code
_entity_poly.pdbx_strand_id
1 'polypeptide(L)' 'MKRILIVMACLFIISVCTGPLLEKQQPVCQASAMLGGQPQSVQIYGVREVANQVEYKAGYPFSWRWVNKNNFTRSNCSK' A
#
# COMPACT_ATOMS: atom_id res chain seq x y z
N MET A 1 38.66 18.20 21.35
CA MET A 1 37.25 17.88 21.70
C MET A 1 36.21 18.30 20.66
N LYS A 2 36.37 19.45 19.96
CA LYS A 2 35.41 19.91 18.93
C LYS A 2 35.18 18.93 17.77
N ARG A 3 36.21 18.19 17.32
CA ARG A 3 36.09 17.19 16.24
C ARG A 3 35.28 15.95 16.63
N ILE A 4 35.34 15.54 17.91
CA ILE A 4 34.59 14.38 18.43
C ILE A 4 33.09 14.73 18.54
N LEU A 5 32.76 15.97 18.93
CA LEU A 5 31.39 16.48 18.96
C LEU A 5 30.73 16.47 17.57
N ILE A 6 31.48 16.79 16.52
CA ILE A 6 30.97 16.77 15.13
C ILE A 6 30.67 15.34 14.66
N VAL A 7 31.53 14.38 14.99
CA VAL A 7 31.32 12.96 14.62
C VAL A 7 30.11 12.38 15.36
N MET A 8 29.92 12.75 16.64
CA MET A 8 28.77 12.29 17.43
C MET A 8 27.45 12.88 16.90
N ALA A 9 27.44 14.15 16.49
CA ALA A 9 26.27 14.78 15.85
C ALA A 9 25.93 14.14 14.49
N CYS A 10 26.94 13.77 13.70
CA CYS A 10 26.74 13.06 12.44
C CYS A 10 26.15 11.66 12.62
N LEU A 11 26.40 10.96 13.73
CA LEU A 11 25.83 9.63 13.99
C LEU A 11 24.33 9.68 14.33
N PHE A 12 23.83 10.78 14.90
CA PHE A 12 22.40 10.95 15.22
C PHE A 12 21.52 11.26 14.01
N ILE A 13 22.08 11.86 12.95
CA ILE A 13 21.30 12.18 11.73
C ILE A 13 21.12 10.97 10.81
N ILE A 14 21.94 9.92 10.94
CA ILE A 14 21.84 8.69 10.12
C ILE A 14 20.95 7.62 10.77
N SER A 15 20.49 7.79 12.01
CA SER A 15 19.63 6.82 12.69
C SER A 15 18.14 6.94 12.34
N VAL A 16 17.75 7.85 11.44
CA VAL A 16 16.35 8.05 11.00
C VAL A 16 16.03 7.27 9.72
N CYS A 17 16.53 6.04 9.58
CA CYS A 17 16.11 5.14 8.48
C CYS A 17 14.76 4.44 8.74
N THR A 18 14.25 4.50 9.98
CA THR A 18 12.91 4.00 10.34
C THR A 18 11.99 5.19 10.57
N GLY A 19 11.83 6.02 9.54
CA GLY A 19 10.94 7.17 9.62
C GLY A 19 9.48 6.74 9.88
N PRO A 20 8.72 7.46 10.73
CA PRO A 20 7.27 7.33 10.84
C PRO A 20 6.53 7.85 9.60
N LEU A 21 7.25 8.24 8.55
CA LEU A 21 6.71 8.80 7.30
C LEU A 21 6.06 7.75 6.39
N LEU A 22 6.29 6.46 6.64
CA LEU A 22 5.45 5.40 6.06
C LEU A 22 4.22 5.26 6.96
N GLU A 23 3.28 6.19 6.82
CA GLU A 23 1.91 6.00 7.31
C GLU A 23 1.43 4.69 6.67
N LYS A 24 1.41 3.60 7.45
CA LYS A 24 0.97 2.29 6.98
C LYS A 24 -0.48 2.46 6.56
N GLN A 25 -0.72 2.68 5.27
CA GLN A 25 -2.08 2.88 4.76
C GLN A 25 -2.89 1.68 5.23
N GLN A 26 -3.93 1.91 6.02
CA GLN A 26 -4.84 0.85 6.41
C GLN A 26 -5.70 0.49 5.19
N PRO A 27 -5.92 -0.80 4.92
CA PRO A 27 -6.81 -1.19 3.83
C PRO A 27 -8.24 -0.72 4.14
N VAL A 28 -8.89 -0.14 3.13
CA VAL A 28 -10.28 0.32 3.19
C VAL A 28 -11.24 -0.86 3.20
N CYS A 29 -10.91 -1.89 2.42
CA CYS A 29 -11.76 -3.06 2.22
C CYS A 29 -10.93 -4.22 1.65
N GLN A 30 -11.58 -5.35 1.40
CA GLN A 30 -10.98 -6.56 0.87
C GLN A 30 -11.74 -7.05 -0.36
N ALA A 31 -11.00 -7.51 -1.36
CA ALA A 31 -11.54 -8.12 -2.56
C ALA A 31 -10.88 -9.48 -2.80
N SER A 32 -11.58 -10.40 -3.44
CA SER A 32 -11.04 -11.69 -3.83
C SER A 32 -10.71 -11.68 -5.32
N ALA A 33 -9.50 -12.10 -5.68
CA ALA A 33 -9.05 -12.25 -7.06
C ALA A 33 -8.70 -13.72 -7.32
N MET A 34 -8.90 -14.19 -8.56
CA MET A 34 -8.48 -15.53 -8.96
C MET A 34 -7.02 -15.49 -9.40
N LEU A 35 -6.13 -16.09 -8.61
CA LEU A 35 -4.71 -16.16 -8.87
C LEU A 35 -4.31 -17.63 -8.98
N GLY A 36 -3.78 -18.04 -10.14
CA GLY A 36 -3.41 -19.43 -10.38
C GLY A 36 -4.58 -20.42 -10.24
N GLY A 37 -5.82 -19.98 -10.51
CA GLY A 37 -7.02 -20.82 -10.38
C GLY A 37 -7.58 -20.94 -8.96
N GLN A 38 -7.00 -20.24 -7.98
CA GLN A 38 -7.52 -20.21 -6.59
C GLN A 38 -7.97 -18.80 -6.20
N PRO A 39 -9.06 -18.67 -5.42
CA PRO A 39 -9.47 -17.39 -4.87
C PRO A 39 -8.48 -16.96 -3.79
N GLN A 40 -7.86 -15.80 -3.99
CA GLN A 40 -6.98 -15.19 -3.01
C GLN A 40 -7.56 -13.87 -2.55
N SER A 41 -7.28 -13.54 -1.30
CA SER A 41 -7.78 -12.33 -0.67
C SER A 41 -6.78 -11.18 -0.81
N VAL A 42 -7.26 -10.05 -1.32
CA VAL A 42 -6.46 -8.88 -1.71
C VAL A 42 -6.96 -7.68 -0.94
N GLN A 43 -6.04 -7.00 -0.27
CA GLN A 43 -6.33 -5.79 0.48
C GLN A 43 -6.45 -4.60 -0.48
N ILE A 44 -7.51 -3.82 -0.34
CA ILE A 44 -7.81 -2.65 -1.17
C ILE A 44 -7.57 -1.38 -0.35
N TYR A 45 -6.80 -0.45 -0.90
CA TYR A 45 -6.35 0.78 -0.23
C TYR A 45 -7.03 2.05 -0.78
N GLY A 46 -7.93 1.89 -1.74
CA GLY A 46 -8.67 3.00 -2.33
C GLY A 46 -9.64 2.52 -3.39
N VAL A 47 -10.72 3.26 -3.57
CA VAL A 47 -11.76 3.03 -4.58
C VAL A 47 -11.93 4.33 -5.35
N ARG A 48 -12.01 4.26 -6.68
CA ARG A 48 -12.29 5.42 -7.54
C ARG A 48 -13.13 5.01 -8.74
N GLU A 49 -13.76 5.98 -9.37
CA GLU A 49 -14.47 5.80 -10.64
C GLU A 49 -13.76 6.60 -11.75
N VAL A 50 -13.39 5.92 -12.83
CA VAL A 50 -12.76 6.52 -14.03
C VAL A 50 -13.52 6.00 -15.24
N ALA A 51 -14.02 6.91 -16.09
CA ALA A 51 -14.77 6.57 -17.29
C ALA A 51 -15.92 5.56 -17.05
N ASN A 52 -16.75 5.81 -16.02
CA ASN A 52 -17.86 4.94 -15.59
C ASN A 52 -17.44 3.52 -15.16
N GLN A 53 -16.16 3.30 -14.87
CA GLN A 53 -15.64 2.04 -14.34
C GLN A 53 -15.06 2.25 -12.95
N VAL A 54 -15.37 1.33 -12.04
CA VAL A 54 -14.81 1.33 -10.69
C VAL A 54 -13.45 0.65 -10.70
N GLU A 55 -12.44 1.33 -10.14
CA GLU A 55 -11.10 0.81 -9.96
C GLU A 55 -10.75 0.72 -8.48
N TYR A 56 -10.05 -0.34 -8.12
CA TYR A 56 -9.55 -0.59 -6.78
C TYR A 56 -8.03 -0.44 -6.77
N LYS A 57 -7.51 0.31 -5.79
CA LYS A 57 -6.07 0.36 -5.50
C LYS A 57 -5.69 -0.87 -4.72
N ALA A 58 -5.30 -1.93 -5.42
CA ALA A 58 -5.06 -3.25 -4.83
C ALA A 58 -3.61 -3.41 -4.36
N GLY A 59 -3.41 -3.91 -3.16
CA GLY A 59 -2.08 -4.26 -2.62
C GLY A 59 -1.49 -5.49 -3.30
N TYR A 60 -0.66 -6.25 -2.57
CA TYR A 60 -0.10 -7.50 -3.09
C TYR A 60 -1.21 -8.45 -3.60
N PRO A 61 -1.03 -9.10 -4.77
CA PRO A 61 0.14 -9.05 -5.67
C PRO A 61 0.12 -7.95 -6.74
N PHE A 62 -0.88 -7.08 -6.73
CA PHE A 62 -1.09 -6.03 -7.74
C PHE A 62 -0.21 -4.78 -7.57
N SER A 63 0.73 -4.80 -6.62
CA SER A 63 1.74 -3.75 -6.43
C SER A 63 1.16 -2.33 -6.27
N TRP A 64 0.06 -2.18 -5.53
CA TRP A 64 -0.62 -0.90 -5.26
C TRP A 64 -1.12 -0.17 -6.52
N ARG A 65 -1.30 -0.90 -7.63
CA ARG A 65 -1.85 -0.38 -8.88
C ARG A 65 -3.37 -0.27 -8.80
N TRP A 66 -3.91 0.65 -9.60
CA TRP A 66 -5.35 0.72 -9.86
C TRP A 66 -5.73 -0.39 -10.83
N VAL A 67 -6.66 -1.23 -10.41
CA VAL A 67 -7.13 -2.39 -11.17
C VAL A 67 -8.65 -2.32 -11.23
N ASN A 68 -9.22 -2.54 -12.41
CA ASN A 68 -10.66 -2.53 -12.60
C ASN A 68 -11.34 -3.58 -11.70
N LYS A 69 -12.45 -3.21 -11.04
CA LYS A 69 -13.29 -4.07 -10.18
C LYS A 69 -13.60 -5.43 -10.81
N ASN A 70 -13.74 -5.49 -12.13
CA ASN A 70 -14.05 -6.71 -12.88
C ASN A 70 -12.96 -7.79 -12.82
N ASN A 71 -11.74 -7.46 -12.39
CA ASN A 71 -10.67 -8.45 -12.15
C ASN A 71 -10.83 -9.19 -10.81
N PHE A 72 -11.79 -8.77 -9.99
CA PHE A 72 -12.08 -9.37 -8.69
C PHE A 72 -13.40 -10.14 -8.77
N THR A 73 -13.44 -11.33 -8.18
CA THR A 73 -14.63 -12.20 -8.17
C THR A 73 -15.62 -11.81 -7.08
N ARG A 74 -15.13 -11.28 -5.96
CA ARG A 74 -15.95 -10.75 -4.86
C ARG A 74 -15.27 -9.53 -4.25
N SER A 75 -16.04 -8.60 -3.72
CA SER A 75 -15.51 -7.47 -2.94
C SER A 75 -16.49 -7.08 -1.85
N ASN A 76 -15.99 -6.75 -0.65
CA ASN A 76 -16.79 -6.11 0.40
C ASN A 76 -16.64 -4.57 0.40
N CYS A 77 -16.04 -4.02 -0.65
CA CYS A 77 -15.85 -2.59 -0.85
C CYS A 77 -17.18 -1.92 -1.22
N SER A 78 -17.54 -0.87 -0.47
CA SER A 78 -18.55 0.10 -0.89
C SER A 78 -18.03 0.89 -2.09
N LYS A 79 -18.89 1.13 -3.09
CA LYS A 79 -18.55 1.96 -4.26
C LYS A 79 -18.39 3.42 -3.84
#